data_AF-A0A6I8VK88-F1
#
_entry.id   AF-A0A6I8VK88-F1
#
_cell.length_a   1.000
_cell.length_b   1.000
_cell.length_c   1.000
_cell.angle_alpha   90.00
_cell.angle_beta   90.00
_cell.angle_gamma   90.00
#
_symmetry.space_group_name_H-M   'P 1'
#
loop_
_entity.id
_entity.type
_entity.pdbx_description
1 polymer ?
#
loop_
_entity_poly.entity_id
_entity_poly.type
_entity_poly.pdbx_seq_one_letter_code
_entity_poly.pdbx_strand_id
1 'polypeptide(L)'
;MSAVIGPKFILDFEKLKEAFAEICPDFGEEPSYEVASAARRFAEQVIFSYSKQARTAKAEKKDKTWIIRLDMKNEEGIEMKNEVHILTHFLREPLMTQPFVMRNQLRITFKQASLLAVHKYCQLVPHLVKRGETVLTPLAGAVFAKDDMPRLAEALGEPLAEVVMAVISSCQTDGYYLEHSRCHIAMVALVKTVADFKMRASIVKKTIKMYKRHGKEFDMDKFKVWSTFQRRSTPASSRSSTITDGDEYDKLAEKVLAFQLSSKNEGEANQTIVRPKPPMKCAANFKFPKTN
;
A
#
# COMPACT_ATOMS: atom_id res chain seq x y z
N MET A 1 -24.54 4.63 -28.17
CA MET A 1 -24.67 5.29 -26.85
C MET A 1 -23.31 5.28 -26.18
N SER A 2 -22.62 6.41 -26.15
CA SER A 2 -21.31 6.50 -25.50
C SER A 2 -21.50 6.50 -23.99
N ALA A 3 -20.97 5.47 -23.32
CA ALA A 3 -20.97 5.41 -21.86
C ALA A 3 -20.26 6.66 -21.32
N VAL A 4 -20.98 7.49 -20.57
CA VAL A 4 -20.39 8.59 -19.81
C VAL A 4 -19.52 7.95 -18.74
N ILE A 5 -18.21 7.89 -19.01
CA ILE A 5 -17.22 7.43 -18.04
C ILE A 5 -17.19 8.50 -16.94
N GLY A 6 -17.94 8.26 -15.87
CA GLY A 6 -17.85 9.07 -14.66
C GLY A 6 -16.41 9.15 -14.16
N PRO A 7 -16.07 10.15 -13.32
CA PRO A 7 -14.72 10.29 -12.80
C PRO A 7 -14.29 8.98 -12.11
N LYS A 8 -13.13 8.47 -12.52
CA LYS A 8 -12.55 7.25 -11.94
C LYS A 8 -12.38 7.46 -10.43
N PHE A 9 -12.96 6.57 -9.61
CA PHE A 9 -12.77 6.61 -8.16
C PHE A 9 -11.29 6.53 -7.80
N ILE A 10 -10.84 7.49 -6.97
CA ILE A 10 -9.51 7.54 -6.39
C ILE A 10 -9.71 7.57 -4.89
N LEU A 11 -9.16 6.59 -4.17
CA LEU A 11 -9.18 6.57 -2.71
C LEU A 11 -8.41 7.79 -2.18
N ASP A 12 -9.06 8.51 -1.28
CA ASP A 12 -8.42 9.55 -0.46
C ASP A 12 -8.02 8.90 0.87
N PHE A 13 -6.71 8.67 1.03
CA PHE A 13 -6.21 7.93 2.19
C PHE A 13 -6.29 8.75 3.48
N GLU A 14 -6.17 10.08 3.39
CA GLU A 14 -6.31 10.96 4.56
C GLU A 14 -7.74 10.91 5.08
N LYS A 15 -8.75 11.02 4.20
CA LYS A 15 -10.16 10.86 4.60
C LYS A 15 -10.48 9.48 5.18
N LEU A 16 -9.82 8.44 4.67
CA LEU A 16 -9.97 7.10 5.26
C LEU A 16 -9.40 7.05 6.69
N LYS A 17 -8.26 7.69 6.94
CA LYS A 17 -7.70 7.79 8.30
C LYS A 17 -8.61 8.60 9.22
N GLU A 18 -9.14 9.73 8.76
CA GLU A 18 -10.09 10.56 9.51
C GLU A 18 -11.36 9.77 9.88
N ALA A 19 -11.99 9.10 8.90
CA ALA A 19 -13.16 8.27 9.15
C ALA A 19 -12.88 7.09 10.10
N PHE A 20 -11.66 6.54 10.08
CA PHE A 20 -11.28 5.50 11.03
C PHE A 20 -11.04 6.07 12.42
N ALA A 21 -10.41 7.24 12.54
CA ALA A 21 -10.16 7.91 13.82
C ALA A 21 -11.46 8.32 14.53
N GLU A 22 -12.52 8.64 13.78
CA GLU A 22 -13.85 8.93 14.35
C GLU A 22 -14.42 7.75 15.17
N ILE A 23 -14.22 6.51 14.72
CA ILE A 23 -14.70 5.32 15.44
C ILE A 23 -13.62 4.65 16.31
N CYS A 24 -12.35 4.98 16.07
CA CYS A 24 -11.19 4.47 16.79
C CYS A 24 -10.27 5.64 17.21
N PRO A 25 -10.66 6.48 18.19
CA PRO A 25 -9.90 7.67 18.59
C PRO A 25 -8.40 7.45 18.85
N ASP A 26 -8.03 6.31 19.44
CA ASP A 26 -6.65 5.93 19.75
C ASP A 26 -5.79 5.64 18.50
N PHE A 27 -6.37 5.67 17.31
CA PHE A 27 -5.66 5.49 16.05
C PHE A 27 -4.63 6.59 15.81
N GLY A 28 -4.96 7.84 16.15
CA GLY A 28 -4.06 8.99 15.99
C GLY A 28 -3.01 9.13 17.10
N GLU A 29 -3.15 8.37 18.19
CA GLU A 29 -2.25 8.46 19.34
C GLU A 29 -0.94 7.71 19.11
N GLU A 30 0.15 8.20 19.71
CA GLU A 30 1.42 7.48 19.72
C GLU A 30 1.23 6.14 20.44
N PRO A 31 1.59 5.01 19.80
CA PRO A 31 1.38 3.72 20.42
C PRO A 31 2.23 3.52 21.67
N SER A 32 1.59 3.07 22.75
CA SER A 32 2.25 2.54 23.94
C SER A 32 2.39 1.02 23.86
N TYR A 33 3.48 0.48 24.41
CA TYR A 33 3.64 -0.97 24.53
C TYR A 33 2.80 -1.55 25.68
N GLU A 34 2.63 -0.78 26.76
CA GLU A 34 1.96 -1.20 28.00
C GLU A 34 0.44 -1.34 27.80
N VAL A 35 -0.11 -0.54 26.89
CA VAL A 35 -1.54 -0.52 26.58
C VAL A 35 -1.75 -1.12 25.20
N ALA A 36 -2.38 -2.29 25.15
CA ALA A 36 -2.87 -2.88 23.90
C ALA A 36 -4.10 -2.10 23.40
N SER A 37 -3.84 -0.98 22.73
CA SER A 37 -4.85 -0.08 22.18
C SER A 37 -5.78 -0.80 21.17
N ALA A 38 -6.99 -0.29 20.97
CA ALA A 38 -7.94 -0.82 20.00
C ALA A 38 -7.38 -0.74 18.58
N ALA A 39 -6.74 0.37 18.21
CA ALA A 39 -6.06 0.54 16.93
C ALA A 39 -4.92 -0.47 16.71
N ARG A 40 -4.14 -0.79 17.76
CA ARG A 40 -3.09 -1.83 17.71
C ARG A 40 -3.70 -3.22 17.48
N ARG A 41 -4.75 -3.57 18.21
CA ARG A 41 -5.46 -4.87 18.04
C ARG A 41 -6.07 -4.99 16.65
N PHE A 42 -6.66 -3.90 16.13
CA PHE A 42 -7.12 -3.82 14.75
C PHE A 42 -5.99 -4.14 13.78
N ALA A 43 -4.84 -3.47 13.91
CA ALA A 43 -3.70 -3.66 13.02
C ALA A 43 -3.20 -5.12 13.05
N GLU A 44 -3.04 -5.69 14.24
CA GLU A 44 -2.61 -7.07 14.44
C GLU A 44 -3.57 -8.07 13.80
N GLN A 45 -4.88 -7.95 14.06
CA GLN A 45 -5.89 -8.84 13.50
C GLN A 45 -5.92 -8.76 11.97
N VAL A 46 -5.88 -7.56 11.41
CA VAL A 46 -5.93 -7.36 9.95
C VAL A 46 -4.66 -7.93 9.29
N ILE A 47 -3.47 -7.63 9.82
CA ILE A 47 -2.19 -8.03 9.23
C ILE A 47 -1.94 -9.53 9.37
N PHE A 48 -2.14 -10.12 10.55
CA PHE A 48 -1.69 -11.49 10.82
C PHE A 48 -2.80 -12.54 10.75
N SER A 49 -4.08 -12.15 10.93
CA SER A 49 -5.21 -13.08 10.83
C SER A 49 -5.97 -12.94 9.52
N TYR A 50 -6.52 -11.76 9.24
CA TYR A 50 -7.43 -11.58 8.12
C TYR A 50 -6.71 -11.65 6.77
N SER A 51 -5.43 -11.28 6.68
CA SER A 51 -4.63 -11.47 5.46
C SER A 51 -4.57 -12.94 5.00
N LYS A 52 -4.36 -13.88 5.93
CA LYS A 52 -4.35 -15.32 5.66
C LYS A 52 -5.74 -15.79 5.21
N GLN A 53 -6.78 -15.35 5.90
CA GLN A 53 -8.16 -15.71 5.57
C GLN A 53 -8.60 -15.12 4.22
N ALA A 54 -8.22 -13.89 3.90
CA ALA A 54 -8.50 -13.23 2.64
C ALA A 54 -7.81 -13.93 1.46
N ARG A 55 -6.58 -14.41 1.65
CA ARG A 55 -5.87 -15.24 0.66
C ARG A 55 -6.63 -16.54 0.39
N THR A 56 -7.10 -17.23 1.43
CA THR A 56 -7.90 -18.45 1.27
C THR A 56 -9.23 -18.16 0.56
N ALA A 57 -9.96 -17.12 0.98
CA ALA A 57 -11.22 -16.70 0.37
C ALA A 57 -11.05 -16.35 -1.12
N LYS A 58 -9.94 -15.69 -1.49
CA LYS A 58 -9.60 -15.41 -2.88
C LYS A 58 -9.39 -16.68 -3.70
N ALA A 59 -8.70 -17.67 -3.16
CA ALA A 59 -8.47 -18.96 -3.83
C ALA A 59 -9.79 -19.72 -4.03
N GLU A 60 -10.69 -19.63 -3.05
CA GLU A 60 -12.05 -20.21 -3.11
C GLU A 60 -13.04 -19.37 -3.95
N LYS A 61 -12.64 -18.19 -4.42
CA LYS A 61 -13.50 -17.21 -5.11
C LYS A 61 -14.76 -16.86 -4.31
N LYS A 62 -14.63 -16.67 -2.99
CA LYS A 62 -15.74 -16.29 -2.10
C LYS A 62 -15.51 -14.92 -1.49
N ASP A 63 -16.56 -14.11 -1.43
CA ASP A 63 -16.54 -12.88 -0.65
C ASP A 63 -16.71 -13.20 0.84
N LYS A 64 -15.93 -12.53 1.68
CA LYS A 64 -15.94 -12.66 3.13
C LYS A 64 -16.08 -11.30 3.78
N THR A 65 -16.82 -11.27 4.88
CA THR A 65 -16.98 -10.09 5.73
C THR A 65 -16.46 -10.43 7.12
N TRP A 66 -15.68 -9.52 7.69
CA TRP A 66 -15.30 -9.54 9.10
C TRP A 66 -15.86 -8.31 9.80
N ILE A 67 -16.19 -8.46 11.08
CA ILE A 67 -16.64 -7.37 11.94
C ILE A 67 -15.65 -7.31 13.10
N ILE A 68 -14.98 -6.17 13.25
CA ILE A 68 -14.17 -5.87 14.43
C ILE A 68 -14.98 -4.92 15.29
N ARG A 69 -15.23 -5.32 16.54
CA ARG A 69 -15.80 -4.43 17.56
C ARG A 69 -14.67 -3.67 18.22
N LEU A 70 -14.83 -2.36 18.31
CA LEU A 70 -13.91 -1.46 18.99
C LEU A 70 -14.54 -1.14 20.34
N ASP A 71 -14.13 -1.87 21.37
CA ASP A 71 -14.59 -1.63 22.74
C ASP A 71 -13.89 -0.37 23.26
N MET A 72 -14.52 0.78 23.06
CA MET A 72 -14.00 2.11 23.38
C MET A 72 -14.90 2.80 24.40
N LYS A 73 -14.33 3.70 25.20
CA LYS A 73 -15.10 4.63 26.03
C LYS A 73 -14.96 6.04 25.46
N ASN A 74 -16.04 6.81 25.43
CA ASN A 74 -15.95 8.24 25.09
C ASN A 74 -15.27 9.03 26.24
N GLU A 75 -15.09 10.34 26.05
CA GLU A 75 -14.51 11.23 27.07
C GLU A 75 -15.30 11.23 28.39
N GLU A 76 -16.59 10.90 28.33
CA GLU A 76 -17.50 10.79 29.48
C GLU A 76 -17.48 9.39 30.15
N GLY A 77 -16.64 8.48 29.65
CA GLY A 77 -16.51 7.11 30.16
C GLY A 77 -17.60 6.13 29.69
N ILE A 78 -18.49 6.54 28.78
CA ILE A 78 -19.58 5.74 28.23
C ILE A 78 -19.03 4.79 27.16
N GLU A 79 -19.38 3.51 27.26
CA GLU A 79 -19.01 2.50 26.27
C GLU A 79 -19.66 2.77 24.91
N MET A 80 -18.81 2.94 23.89
CA MET A 80 -19.21 3.07 22.50
C MET A 80 -19.11 1.72 21.80
N LYS A 81 -20.20 1.29 21.17
CA LYS A 81 -20.28 0.05 20.37
C LYS A 81 -19.92 0.34 18.92
N ASN A 82 -18.66 0.71 18.69
CA ASN A 82 -18.17 1.02 17.36
C ASN A 82 -17.78 -0.27 16.61
N GLU A 83 -18.10 -0.34 15.32
CA GLU A 83 -17.81 -1.52 14.50
C GLU A 83 -17.13 -1.17 13.18
N VAL A 84 -16.08 -1.93 12.86
CA VAL A 84 -15.44 -1.90 11.54
C VAL A 84 -15.85 -3.14 10.77
N HIS A 85 -16.57 -2.94 9.66
CA HIS A 85 -16.99 -3.98 8.75
C HIS A 85 -16.00 -4.03 7.58
N ILE A 86 -15.25 -5.12 7.50
CA ILE A 86 -14.20 -5.33 6.49
C ILE A 86 -14.67 -6.34 5.47
N LEU A 87 -14.77 -5.93 4.20
CA LEU A 87 -15.32 -6.75 3.13
C LEU A 87 -14.25 -7.09 2.08
N THR A 88 -14.20 -8.34 1.65
CA THR A 88 -13.54 -8.68 0.38
C THR A 88 -14.51 -8.52 -0.78
N HIS A 89 -13.98 -8.08 -1.92
CA HIS A 89 -14.72 -7.84 -3.15
C HIS A 89 -14.04 -8.61 -4.29
N PHE A 90 -14.12 -9.93 -4.25
CA PHE A 90 -13.64 -10.83 -5.30
C PHE A 90 -14.74 -11.15 -6.31
N LEU A 91 -16.01 -11.17 -5.88
CA LEU A 91 -17.17 -11.40 -6.76
C LEU A 91 -18.00 -10.13 -6.96
N ARG A 92 -18.22 -9.34 -5.91
CA ARG A 92 -19.04 -8.13 -5.96
C ARG A 92 -18.18 -6.89 -6.11
N GLU A 93 -18.66 -5.92 -6.88
CA GLU A 93 -17.97 -4.63 -7.00
C GLU A 93 -17.93 -3.90 -5.65
N PRO A 94 -16.80 -3.23 -5.32
CA PRO A 94 -16.70 -2.40 -4.14
C PRO A 94 -17.54 -1.12 -4.28
N LEU A 95 -17.94 -0.54 -3.15
CA LEU A 95 -18.53 0.80 -3.14
C LEU A 95 -17.53 1.81 -3.71
N MET A 96 -17.97 2.60 -4.68
CA MET A 96 -17.15 3.61 -5.36
C MET A 96 -17.24 4.99 -4.69
N THR A 97 -17.38 4.99 -3.36
CA THR A 97 -17.50 6.18 -2.52
C THR A 97 -16.37 6.22 -1.50
N GLN A 98 -15.98 7.42 -1.04
CA GLN A 98 -15.06 7.50 0.08
C GLN A 98 -15.71 6.86 1.31
N PRO A 99 -14.97 6.10 2.13
CA PRO A 99 -15.49 5.56 3.38
C PRO A 99 -15.89 6.68 4.32
N PHE A 100 -16.99 6.47 5.03
CA PHE A 100 -17.50 7.38 6.06
C PHE A 100 -18.18 6.56 7.16
N VAL A 101 -18.29 7.15 8.34
CA VAL A 101 -18.94 6.53 9.48
C VAL A 101 -20.44 6.76 9.40
N MET A 102 -21.22 5.71 9.61
CA MET A 102 -22.67 5.80 9.68
C MET A 102 -23.17 4.93 10.83
N ARG A 103 -23.86 5.53 11.80
CA ARG A 103 -24.42 4.84 12.96
C ARG A 103 -23.37 3.99 13.70
N ASN A 104 -22.21 4.58 14.00
CA ASN A 104 -21.07 3.94 14.67
C ASN A 104 -20.46 2.75 13.90
N GLN A 105 -20.75 2.66 12.60
CA GLN A 105 -20.20 1.63 11.73
C GLN A 105 -19.37 2.25 10.61
N LEU A 106 -18.19 1.72 10.39
CA LEU A 106 -17.36 2.02 9.22
C LEU A 106 -17.29 0.78 8.33
N ARG A 107 -17.73 0.91 7.08
CA ARG A 107 -17.65 -0.16 6.08
C ARG A 107 -16.51 0.12 5.11
N ILE A 108 -15.54 -0.79 5.07
CA ILE A 108 -14.34 -0.66 4.25
C ILE A 108 -13.98 -1.97 3.57
N THR A 109 -13.27 -1.87 2.45
CA THR A 109 -12.69 -3.02 1.79
C THR A 109 -11.50 -3.57 2.58
N PHE A 110 -11.17 -4.85 2.38
CA PHE A 110 -9.96 -5.44 2.97
C PHE A 110 -8.68 -4.68 2.60
N LYS A 111 -8.61 -4.11 1.38
CA LYS A 111 -7.47 -3.29 0.95
C LYS A 111 -7.34 -2.02 1.80
N GLN A 112 -8.43 -1.28 1.99
CA GLN A 112 -8.47 -0.08 2.83
C GLN A 112 -8.12 -0.41 4.28
N ALA A 113 -8.70 -1.49 4.84
CA ALA A 113 -8.38 -1.95 6.19
C ALA A 113 -6.89 -2.30 6.34
N SER A 114 -6.31 -2.99 5.35
CA SER A 114 -4.89 -3.34 5.37
C SER A 114 -3.96 -2.14 5.27
N LEU A 115 -4.35 -1.06 4.56
CA LEU A 115 -3.58 0.18 4.53
C LEU A 115 -3.60 0.89 5.89
N LEU A 116 -4.76 1.00 6.54
CA LEU A 116 -4.89 1.54 7.90
C LEU A 116 -4.07 0.73 8.91
N ALA A 117 -4.16 -0.59 8.83
CA ALA A 117 -3.43 -1.50 9.70
C ALA A 117 -1.91 -1.34 9.54
N VAL A 118 -1.40 -1.27 8.31
CA VAL A 118 0.03 -1.06 8.06
C VAL A 118 0.48 0.32 8.51
N HIS A 119 -0.32 1.37 8.27
CA HIS A 119 -0.02 2.72 8.78
C HIS A 119 0.16 2.71 10.30
N LYS A 120 -0.79 2.12 11.05
CA LYS A 120 -0.69 2.01 12.51
C LYS A 120 0.48 1.12 12.94
N TYR A 121 0.71 0.03 12.23
CA TYR A 121 1.79 -0.91 12.54
C TYR A 121 3.18 -0.28 12.36
N CYS A 122 3.38 0.58 11.36
CA CYS A 122 4.65 1.29 11.18
C CYS A 122 4.99 2.18 12.39
N GLN A 123 4.01 2.80 13.05
CA GLN A 123 4.24 3.56 14.29
C GLN A 123 4.80 2.68 15.43
N LEU A 124 4.54 1.36 15.42
CA LEU A 124 5.06 0.43 16.42
C LEU A 124 6.51 0.00 16.15
N VAL A 125 6.98 0.10 14.90
CA VAL A 125 8.26 -0.47 14.47
C VAL A 125 9.46 0.13 15.23
N PRO A 126 9.58 1.46 15.42
CA PRO A 126 10.69 2.03 16.19
C PRO A 126 10.80 1.47 17.61
N HIS A 127 9.65 1.27 18.28
CA HIS A 127 9.58 0.71 19.63
C HIS A 127 10.00 -0.76 19.68
N LEU A 128 9.61 -1.55 18.68
CA LEU A 128 10.05 -2.96 18.55
C LEU A 128 11.56 -3.04 18.32
N VAL A 129 12.09 -2.21 17.41
CA VAL A 129 13.53 -2.20 17.08
C VAL A 129 14.37 -1.78 18.28
N LYS A 130 13.92 -0.77 19.06
CA LYS A 130 14.60 -0.34 20.30
C LYS A 130 14.76 -1.48 21.32
N ARG A 131 13.88 -2.49 21.26
CA ARG A 131 13.92 -3.68 22.13
C ARG A 131 14.69 -4.86 21.52
N GLY A 132 15.30 -4.69 20.36
CA GLY A 132 15.95 -5.78 19.63
C GLY A 132 14.96 -6.73 18.93
N GLU A 133 13.70 -6.33 18.76
CA GLU A 133 12.70 -7.11 18.04
C GLU A 133 12.51 -6.58 16.61
N THR A 134 12.49 -7.49 15.63
CA THR A 134 12.15 -7.16 14.24
C THR A 134 11.03 -8.09 13.78
N VAL A 135 9.88 -7.52 13.46
CA VAL A 135 8.68 -8.26 13.05
C VAL A 135 8.17 -7.73 11.71
N LEU A 136 8.28 -8.55 10.68
CA LEU A 136 7.77 -8.26 9.34
C LEU A 136 6.31 -8.70 9.21
N THR A 137 5.54 -7.99 8.38
CA THR A 137 4.22 -8.48 7.96
C THR A 137 4.35 -9.77 7.14
N PRO A 138 3.31 -10.61 7.03
CA PRO A 138 3.43 -11.90 6.33
C PRO A 138 3.94 -11.79 4.88
N LEU A 139 3.53 -10.75 4.15
CA LEU A 139 3.99 -10.52 2.79
C LEU A 139 5.43 -9.99 2.74
N ALA A 140 5.80 -9.09 3.64
CA ALA A 140 7.19 -8.64 3.77
C ALA A 140 8.13 -9.80 4.12
N GLY A 141 7.74 -10.67 5.05
CA GLY A 141 8.51 -11.87 5.43
C GLY A 141 8.56 -12.96 4.37
N ALA A 142 7.68 -12.92 3.37
CA ALA A 142 7.77 -13.77 2.19
C ALA A 142 8.80 -13.26 1.17
N VAL A 143 9.06 -11.95 1.16
CA VAL A 143 10.01 -11.30 0.23
C VAL A 143 11.40 -11.19 0.85
N PHE A 144 11.50 -10.81 2.12
CA PHE A 144 12.76 -10.55 2.84
C PHE A 144 12.85 -11.42 4.10
N ALA A 145 14.06 -11.82 4.49
CA ALA A 145 14.27 -12.51 5.76
C ALA A 145 14.43 -11.49 6.89
N LYS A 146 13.79 -11.72 8.05
CA LYS A 146 13.93 -10.81 9.20
C LYS A 146 15.39 -10.66 9.63
N ASP A 147 16.15 -11.75 9.57
CA ASP A 147 17.54 -11.84 10.05
C ASP A 147 18.53 -11.15 9.09
N ASP A 148 18.07 -10.76 7.89
CA ASP A 148 18.85 -9.97 6.94
C ASP A 148 18.63 -8.46 7.14
N MET A 149 17.60 -8.03 7.88
CA MET A 149 17.25 -6.61 8.03
C MET A 149 18.35 -5.75 8.66
N PRO A 150 19.07 -6.19 9.71
CA PRO A 150 20.20 -5.41 10.25
C PRO A 150 21.33 -5.22 9.23
N ARG A 151 21.68 -6.28 8.47
CA ARG A 151 22.72 -6.22 7.43
C ARG A 151 22.31 -5.34 6.26
N LEU A 152 21.03 -5.38 5.88
CA LEU A 152 20.48 -4.50 4.87
C LEU A 152 20.53 -3.03 5.32
N ALA A 153 20.17 -2.75 6.58
CA ALA A 153 20.24 -1.41 7.14
C ALA A 153 21.68 -0.86 7.15
N GLU A 154 22.64 -1.69 7.55
CA GLU A 154 24.06 -1.37 7.49
C GLU A 154 24.53 -1.09 6.05
N ALA A 155 24.18 -1.95 5.09
CA ALA A 155 24.55 -1.77 3.68
C ALA A 155 23.98 -0.50 3.05
N LEU A 156 22.83 -0.02 3.54
CA LEU A 156 22.20 1.21 3.10
C LEU A 156 22.66 2.44 3.87
N GLY A 157 23.33 2.27 5.02
CA GLY A 157 23.64 3.36 5.95
C GLY A 157 22.38 4.01 6.55
N GLU A 158 21.29 3.25 6.68
CA GLU A 158 19.99 3.75 7.17
C GLU A 158 19.65 3.13 8.55
N PRO A 159 18.88 3.83 9.41
CA PRO A 159 18.41 3.24 10.66
C PRO A 159 17.54 1.99 10.42
N LEU A 160 17.73 0.94 11.24
CA LEU A 160 17.00 -0.33 11.11
C LEU A 160 15.47 -0.13 11.13
N ALA A 161 14.95 0.75 11.98
CA ALA A 161 13.52 1.04 12.04
C ALA A 161 12.97 1.60 10.70
N GLU A 162 13.69 2.54 10.08
CA GLU A 162 13.31 3.12 8.79
C GLU A 162 13.29 2.07 7.67
N VAL A 163 14.30 1.20 7.66
CA VAL A 163 14.40 0.10 6.69
C VAL A 163 13.24 -0.88 6.85
N VAL A 164 12.92 -1.27 8.09
CA VAL A 164 11.81 -2.19 8.38
C VAL A 164 10.46 -1.57 8.02
N MET A 165 10.22 -0.30 8.36
CA MET A 165 9.00 0.43 7.96
C MET A 165 8.89 0.56 6.44
N ALA A 166 10.01 0.82 5.74
CA ALA A 166 10.03 0.89 4.29
C ALA A 166 9.70 -0.46 3.64
N VAL A 167 10.26 -1.56 4.16
CA VAL A 167 9.95 -2.92 3.69
C VAL A 167 8.48 -3.25 3.87
N ILE A 168 7.95 -3.05 5.09
CA ILE A 168 6.55 -3.32 5.42
C ILE A 168 5.61 -2.52 4.53
N SER A 169 5.83 -1.20 4.43
CA SER A 169 4.99 -0.29 3.65
C SER A 169 5.04 -0.58 2.16
N SER A 170 6.21 -0.95 1.63
CA SER A 170 6.39 -1.18 0.19
C SER A 170 5.85 -2.54 -0.28
N CYS A 171 5.88 -3.55 0.60
CA CYS A 171 5.29 -4.85 0.30
C CYS A 171 3.75 -4.83 0.36
N GLN A 172 3.16 -3.80 0.97
CA GLN A 172 1.71 -3.65 1.08
C GLN A 172 1.07 -3.37 -0.30
N THR A 173 -0.07 -4.00 -0.58
CA THR A 173 -0.88 -3.68 -1.76
C THR A 173 -1.38 -2.25 -1.68
N ASP A 174 -1.25 -1.51 -2.78
CA ASP A 174 -1.53 -0.08 -2.85
C ASP A 174 -0.67 0.75 -1.86
N GLY A 175 0.51 0.22 -1.49
CA GLY A 175 1.44 0.84 -0.54
C GLY A 175 1.93 2.23 -0.93
N TYR A 176 1.73 2.67 -2.16
CA TYR A 176 2.02 4.05 -2.60
C TYR A 176 1.30 5.13 -1.78
N TYR A 177 0.22 4.79 -1.05
CA TYR A 177 -0.42 5.68 -0.08
C TYR A 177 0.34 5.83 1.24
N LEU A 178 1.21 4.89 1.60
CA LEU A 178 1.89 4.83 2.90
C LEU A 178 3.19 5.63 2.88
N GLU A 179 3.41 6.48 3.87
CA GLU A 179 4.55 7.38 3.97
C GLU A 179 5.91 6.72 3.66
N HIS A 180 6.26 5.66 4.39
CA HIS A 180 7.56 5.00 4.27
C HIS A 180 7.74 4.13 3.02
N SER A 181 6.69 3.94 2.20
CA SER A 181 6.78 3.07 1.03
C SER A 181 7.75 3.63 -0.02
N ARG A 182 8.53 2.77 -0.66
CA ARG A 182 9.47 3.12 -1.73
C ARG A 182 9.21 2.25 -2.95
N CYS A 183 9.20 2.87 -4.14
CA CYS A 183 8.80 2.19 -5.37
C CYS A 183 9.72 1.01 -5.71
N HIS A 184 11.04 1.16 -5.54
CA HIS A 184 12.02 0.11 -5.85
C HIS A 184 11.83 -1.14 -4.96
N ILE A 185 11.51 -0.99 -3.68
CA ILE A 185 11.22 -2.13 -2.79
C ILE A 185 9.91 -2.83 -3.22
N ALA A 186 8.89 -2.05 -3.58
CA ALA A 186 7.63 -2.62 -4.09
C ALA A 186 7.84 -3.41 -5.39
N MET A 187 8.80 -3.01 -6.23
CA MET A 187 9.17 -3.78 -7.42
C MET A 187 9.79 -5.12 -7.04
N VAL A 188 10.72 -5.15 -6.07
CA VAL A 188 11.31 -6.41 -5.57
C VAL A 188 10.22 -7.35 -5.07
N ALA A 189 9.27 -6.84 -4.28
CA ALA A 189 8.15 -7.63 -3.80
C ALA A 189 7.29 -8.21 -4.94
N LEU A 190 6.97 -7.42 -5.97
CA LEU A 190 6.19 -7.90 -7.12
C LEU A 190 6.92 -8.95 -7.93
N VAL A 191 8.23 -8.79 -8.14
CA VAL A 191 9.04 -9.80 -8.85
C VAL A 191 9.04 -11.10 -8.10
N LYS A 192 9.24 -11.02 -6.78
CA LYS A 192 9.32 -12.21 -5.93
C LYS A 192 7.99 -12.95 -5.80
N THR A 193 6.86 -12.23 -5.80
CA THR A 193 5.57 -12.81 -5.40
C THR A 193 4.61 -13.08 -6.56
N VAL A 194 4.83 -12.49 -7.74
CA VAL A 194 3.99 -12.70 -8.91
C VAL A 194 4.71 -13.62 -9.91
N ALA A 195 4.32 -14.90 -9.92
CA ALA A 195 4.96 -15.90 -10.79
C ALA A 195 4.67 -15.70 -12.29
N ASP A 196 3.42 -15.37 -12.65
CA ASP A 196 3.04 -15.20 -14.06
C ASP A 196 3.68 -13.94 -14.66
N PHE A 197 4.50 -14.13 -15.70
CA PHE A 197 5.29 -13.07 -16.31
C PHE A 197 4.43 -11.96 -16.94
N LYS A 198 3.34 -12.33 -17.63
CA LYS A 198 2.48 -11.37 -18.34
C LYS A 198 1.71 -10.50 -17.34
N MET A 199 1.16 -11.11 -16.30
CA MET A 199 0.52 -10.45 -15.18
C MET A 199 1.51 -9.57 -14.43
N ARG A 200 2.71 -10.09 -14.11
CA ARG A 200 3.79 -9.34 -13.46
C ARG A 200 4.15 -8.08 -14.24
N ALA A 201 4.39 -8.17 -15.55
CA ALA A 201 4.71 -7.02 -16.38
C ALA A 201 3.61 -5.95 -16.38
N SER A 202 2.33 -6.36 -16.45
CA SER A 202 1.19 -5.45 -16.38
C SER A 202 1.09 -4.73 -15.04
N ILE A 203 1.29 -5.46 -13.94
CA ILE A 203 1.23 -4.90 -12.58
C ILE A 203 2.42 -3.96 -12.33
N VAL A 204 3.64 -4.33 -12.75
CA VAL A 204 4.84 -3.49 -12.61
C VAL A 204 4.62 -2.11 -13.24
N LYS A 205 4.16 -2.07 -14.51
CA LYS A 205 3.88 -0.81 -15.22
C LYS A 205 2.87 0.05 -14.45
N LYS A 206 1.80 -0.57 -13.95
CA LYS A 206 0.77 0.13 -13.18
C LYS A 206 1.33 0.66 -11.86
N THR A 207 2.11 -0.13 -11.14
CA THR A 207 2.64 0.23 -9.83
C THR A 207 3.62 1.39 -9.94
N ILE A 208 4.56 1.38 -10.89
CA ILE A 208 5.48 2.51 -11.14
C ILE A 208 4.68 3.80 -11.39
N LYS A 209 3.64 3.73 -12.23
CA LYS A 209 2.76 4.88 -12.50
C LYS A 209 2.04 5.39 -11.25
N MET A 210 1.55 4.49 -10.39
CA MET A 210 0.84 4.88 -9.16
C MET A 210 1.79 5.48 -8.13
N TYR A 211 2.99 4.91 -7.95
CA TYR A 211 4.02 5.45 -7.06
C TYR A 211 4.50 6.84 -7.54
N LYS A 212 4.77 7.01 -8.84
CA LYS A 212 5.14 8.32 -9.42
C LYS A 212 4.08 9.39 -9.16
N ARG A 213 2.79 9.04 -9.25
CA ARG A 213 1.67 9.96 -8.91
C ARG A 213 1.65 10.41 -7.45
N HIS A 214 2.28 9.65 -6.56
CA HIS A 214 2.43 9.98 -5.14
C HIS A 214 3.83 10.50 -4.81
N GLY A 215 4.57 11.00 -5.81
CA GLY A 215 5.91 11.58 -5.61
C GLY A 215 7.01 10.56 -5.29
N LYS A 216 6.75 9.26 -5.47
CA LYS A 216 7.70 8.19 -5.13
C LYS A 216 8.28 7.60 -6.41
N GLU A 217 9.45 8.10 -6.81
CA GLU A 217 10.07 7.66 -8.06
C GLU A 217 10.67 6.26 -7.96
N PHE A 218 10.73 5.57 -9.10
CA PHE A 218 11.43 4.31 -9.23
C PHE A 218 12.91 4.59 -9.51
N ASP A 219 13.77 3.94 -8.72
CA ASP A 219 15.22 4.06 -8.79
C ASP A 219 15.79 2.67 -9.08
N MET A 220 16.46 2.55 -10.24
CA MET A 220 16.98 1.27 -10.73
C MET A 220 18.19 0.79 -9.93
N ASP A 221 19.06 1.70 -9.50
CA ASP A 221 20.27 1.33 -8.78
C ASP A 221 19.91 0.88 -7.37
N LYS A 222 18.97 1.56 -6.72
CA LYS A 222 18.39 1.07 -5.46
C LYS A 222 17.70 -0.28 -5.68
N PHE A 223 16.90 -0.44 -6.75
CA PHE A 223 16.26 -1.73 -7.03
C PHE A 223 17.27 -2.89 -7.10
N LYS A 224 18.41 -2.70 -7.76
CA LYS A 224 19.49 -3.70 -7.83
C LYS A 224 20.08 -4.02 -6.46
N VAL A 225 20.32 -3.03 -5.61
CA VAL A 225 20.81 -3.28 -4.23
C VAL A 225 19.78 -4.09 -3.45
N TRP A 226 18.52 -3.63 -3.43
CA TRP A 226 17.45 -4.27 -2.67
C TRP A 226 17.13 -5.70 -3.14
N SER A 227 17.29 -6.00 -4.43
CA SER A 227 17.03 -7.35 -4.96
C SER A 227 18.03 -8.39 -4.46
N THR A 228 19.23 -7.99 -4.02
CA THR A 228 20.23 -8.93 -3.46
C THR A 228 19.83 -9.49 -2.09
N PHE A 229 18.93 -8.81 -1.37
CA PHE A 229 18.47 -9.18 -0.02
C PHE A 229 17.12 -9.90 -0.01
N GLN A 230 16.56 -10.22 -1.18
CA GLN A 230 15.33 -11.01 -1.24
C GLN A 230 15.60 -12.46 -0.79
N ARG A 231 14.61 -13.10 -0.17
CA ARG A 231 14.69 -14.52 0.19
C ARG A 231 14.89 -15.35 -1.07
N ARG A 232 15.90 -16.22 -1.05
CA ARG A 232 16.07 -17.26 -2.06
C ARG A 232 14.84 -18.16 -2.05
N SER A 233 14.34 -18.50 -3.24
CA SER A 233 13.24 -19.46 -3.36
C SER A 233 13.69 -20.80 -2.77
N THR A 234 12.89 -21.39 -1.88
CA THR A 234 13.09 -22.79 -1.49
C THR A 234 13.03 -23.64 -2.76
N PRO A 235 13.95 -24.59 -3.01
CA PRO A 235 13.88 -25.40 -4.22
C PRO A 235 12.56 -26.18 -4.20
N ALA A 236 11.65 -25.83 -5.12
CA ALA A 236 10.55 -26.71 -5.45
C ALA A 236 11.16 -27.93 -6.14
N SER A 237 10.93 -29.10 -5.55
CA SER A 237 11.22 -30.40 -6.17
C SER A 237 10.77 -30.39 -7.64
N SER A 238 11.74 -30.57 -8.53
CA SER A 238 11.64 -30.70 -9.98
C SER A 238 11.01 -29.50 -10.72
N ARG A 239 11.84 -28.73 -11.41
CA ARG A 239 11.67 -28.41 -12.83
C ARG A 239 12.99 -27.90 -13.38
N SER A 240 13.52 -28.67 -14.33
CA SER A 240 14.59 -28.29 -15.24
C SER A 240 14.21 -26.99 -15.97
N SER A 241 14.98 -25.94 -15.72
CA SER A 241 15.44 -25.01 -16.77
C SER A 241 16.44 -24.05 -16.16
N THR A 242 17.66 -24.10 -16.69
CA THR A 242 18.80 -23.24 -16.43
C THR A 242 18.49 -21.80 -16.88
N ILE A 243 17.68 -21.08 -16.11
CA ILE A 243 17.57 -19.61 -16.17
C ILE A 243 17.85 -19.15 -14.75
N THR A 244 19.04 -18.60 -14.54
CA THR A 244 19.42 -18.04 -13.26
C THR A 244 18.51 -16.86 -12.94
N ASP A 245 18.08 -16.72 -11.68
CA ASP A 245 17.21 -15.64 -11.20
C ASP A 245 17.61 -14.27 -11.79
N GLY A 246 18.92 -14.00 -11.96
CA GLY A 246 19.48 -12.79 -12.57
C GLY A 246 18.95 -12.42 -13.97
N ASP A 247 18.75 -13.39 -14.87
CA ASP A 247 18.30 -13.13 -16.24
C ASP A 247 16.84 -12.60 -16.29
N GLU A 248 16.02 -12.95 -15.29
CA GLU A 248 14.67 -12.41 -15.17
C GLU A 248 14.67 -10.97 -14.65
N TYR A 249 15.60 -10.61 -13.77
CA TYR A 249 15.76 -9.25 -13.26
C TYR A 249 16.26 -8.32 -14.35
N ASP A 250 17.24 -8.74 -15.14
CA ASP A 250 17.80 -7.93 -16.23
C ASP A 250 16.74 -7.68 -17.31
N LYS A 251 15.97 -8.69 -17.71
CA LYS A 251 14.85 -8.52 -18.66
C LYS A 251 13.75 -7.61 -18.13
N LEU A 252 13.49 -7.60 -16.82
CA LEU A 252 12.51 -6.68 -16.24
C LEU A 252 13.08 -5.27 -16.11
N ALA A 253 14.34 -5.14 -15.71
CA ALA A 253 15.06 -3.88 -15.65
C ALA A 253 15.08 -3.22 -17.04
N GLU A 254 15.39 -3.97 -18.09
CA GLU A 254 15.30 -3.54 -19.50
C GLU A 254 13.89 -3.03 -19.85
N LYS A 255 12.83 -3.76 -19.46
CA LYS A 255 11.44 -3.31 -19.72
C LYS A 255 11.06 -2.06 -18.93
N VAL A 256 11.55 -1.92 -17.70
CA VAL A 256 11.30 -0.75 -16.86
C VAL A 256 12.06 0.48 -17.39
N LEU A 257 13.31 0.30 -17.83
CA LEU A 257 14.11 1.33 -18.49
C LEU A 257 13.50 1.75 -19.83
N ALA A 258 13.07 0.80 -20.66
CA ALA A 258 12.35 1.07 -21.91
C ALA A 258 11.05 1.86 -21.65
N PHE A 259 10.34 1.56 -20.55
CA PHE A 259 9.17 2.32 -20.15
C PHE A 259 9.53 3.75 -19.71
N GLN A 260 10.56 3.94 -18.88
CA GLN A 260 11.02 5.27 -18.48
C GLN A 260 11.44 6.12 -19.70
N LEU A 261 12.15 5.53 -20.66
CA LEU A 261 12.51 6.18 -21.92
C LEU A 261 11.28 6.55 -22.76
N SER A 262 10.30 5.66 -22.90
CA SER A 262 9.03 5.96 -23.61
C SER A 262 8.24 7.09 -22.95
N SER A 263 8.28 7.20 -21.61
CA SER A 263 7.60 8.27 -20.87
C SER A 263 8.35 9.61 -20.89
N LYS A 264 9.66 9.61 -21.15
CA LYS A 264 10.45 10.83 -21.44
C LYS A 264 10.19 11.31 -22.87
N ASN A 265 10.08 10.38 -23.84
CA ASN A 265 9.78 10.70 -25.24
C ASN A 265 8.35 11.24 -25.45
N GLU A 266 7.37 10.87 -24.60
CA GLU A 266 6.05 11.51 -24.59
C GLU A 266 6.09 12.97 -24.09
N GLY A 267 7.17 13.41 -23.44
CA GLY A 267 7.36 14.77 -22.92
C GLY A 267 8.16 15.70 -23.85
N GLU A 268 8.91 15.18 -24.82
CA GLU A 268 9.82 15.97 -25.68
C GLU A 268 9.41 16.00 -27.16
N ALA A 269 8.49 15.15 -27.62
CA ALA A 269 8.13 15.02 -29.03
C ALA A 269 7.00 15.95 -29.53
N ASN A 270 6.77 17.11 -28.91
CA ASN A 270 5.82 18.11 -29.43
C ASN A 270 6.36 19.54 -29.31
N GLN A 271 7.49 19.81 -29.97
CA GLN A 271 7.75 21.15 -30.49
C GLN A 271 7.09 21.29 -31.86
N THR A 272 5.85 21.77 -31.90
CA THR A 272 5.31 22.51 -33.04
C THR A 272 4.04 23.29 -32.65
N ILE A 273 4.15 24.62 -32.77
CA ILE A 273 3.11 25.67 -32.78
C ILE A 273 2.28 25.82 -31.50
N VAL A 274 2.76 26.73 -30.64
CA VAL A 274 2.04 27.33 -29.51
C VAL A 274 0.77 28.04 -30.03
N ARG A 275 -0.40 27.55 -29.62
CA ARG A 275 -1.61 28.38 -29.50
C ARG A 275 -1.90 28.59 -28.01
N PRO A 276 -2.16 29.82 -27.56
CA PRO A 276 -2.37 30.08 -26.14
C PRO A 276 -3.63 29.35 -25.66
N LYS A 277 -3.47 28.48 -24.67
CA LYS A 277 -4.61 27.89 -23.93
C LYS A 277 -5.32 29.02 -23.19
N PRO A 278 -6.66 29.14 -23.28
CA PRO A 278 -7.37 30.10 -22.45
C PRO A 278 -7.19 29.75 -20.96
N PRO A 279 -7.15 30.75 -20.07
CA PRO A 279 -6.99 30.51 -18.65
C PRO A 279 -8.09 29.58 -18.12
N MET A 280 -7.70 28.57 -17.35
CA MET A 280 -8.62 27.63 -16.71
C MET A 280 -9.58 28.39 -15.80
N LYS A 281 -10.89 28.28 -16.06
CA LYS A 281 -11.95 28.78 -15.17
C LYS A 281 -12.15 27.78 -14.03
N CYS A 282 -12.09 28.26 -12.79
CA CYS A 282 -12.41 27.48 -11.60
C CYS A 282 -13.85 26.95 -11.67
N ALA A 283 -14.06 25.67 -11.39
CA ALA A 283 -15.35 24.98 -11.46
C ALA A 283 -16.32 25.32 -10.31
N ALA A 284 -15.96 26.22 -9.42
CA ALA A 284 -16.84 26.75 -8.38
C ALA A 284 -17.44 28.09 -8.84
N ASN A 285 -18.71 28.07 -9.23
CA ASN A 285 -19.49 29.27 -9.52
C ASN A 285 -19.76 30.07 -8.24
N PHE A 286 -18.80 30.86 -7.79
CA PHE A 286 -19.05 31.88 -6.78
C PHE A 286 -19.68 33.11 -7.45
N LYS A 287 -20.95 33.38 -7.12
CA LYS A 287 -21.60 34.65 -7.47
C LYS A 287 -21.08 35.72 -6.51
N PHE A 288 -20.23 36.61 -7.00
CA PHE A 288 -19.89 37.81 -6.25
C PHE A 288 -21.00 38.87 -6.43
N PRO A 289 -21.31 39.68 -5.39
CA PRO A 289 -22.29 40.75 -5.50
C PRO A 289 -21.83 41.79 -6.53
N LYS A 290 -22.77 42.32 -7.31
CA LYS A 290 -22.51 43.50 -8.15
C LYS A 290 -22.33 44.70 -7.23
N THR A 291 -21.13 45.25 -7.19
CA THR A 291 -20.91 46.62 -6.70
C THR A 291 -21.31 47.59 -7.81
N ASN A 292 -22.09 48.61 -7.43
CA ASN A 292 -22.51 49.73 -8.28
C ASN A 292 -21.32 50.50 -8.86
#